data_AF-A0A0D6JCT8-F1
#
_entry.id   AF-A0A0D6JCT8-F1
#
_cell.length_a   1.000
_cell.length_b   1.000
_cell.length_c   1.000
_cell.angle_alpha   90.00
_cell.angle_beta   90.00
_cell.angle_gamma   90.00
#
_symmetry.space_group_name_H-M   'P 1'
#
loop_
_entity.id
_entity.type
_entity.pdbx_description
1 polymer ?
#
loop_
_entity_poly.entity_id
_entity_poly.type
_entity_poly.pdbx_seq_one_letter_code
_entity_poly.pdbx_strand_id
1 'polypeptide(L)'
;MPNIITANLLRTGDVVYFAGLNNWVREIGDATVAKDKDELSELEKTAQRDVESQRVISVYAMDVELVDGRPEPRSVRERIRAALGPSV
;
A
#
# COMPACT_ATOMS: atom_id res chain seq x y z
N MET A 1 1.15 8.33 -12.93
CA MET A 1 0.88 9.03 -11.66
C MET A 1 1.56 8.22 -10.57
N PRO A 2 2.06 8.82 -9.48
CA PRO A 2 2.70 8.03 -8.45
C PRO A 2 1.66 7.15 -7.73
N ASN A 3 2.01 5.88 -7.56
CA ASN A 3 1.16 4.87 -6.96
C ASN A 3 1.91 4.16 -5.83
N ILE A 4 1.17 3.68 -4.85
CA ILE A 4 1.67 2.73 -3.86
C ILE A 4 0.77 1.51 -3.83
N ILE A 5 1.25 0.43 -3.22
CA ILE A 5 0.45 -0.76 -2.96
C ILE A 5 0.05 -0.77 -1.50
N THR A 6 -1.24 -1.01 -1.27
CA THR A 6 -1.82 -1.15 0.07
C THR A 6 -2.52 -2.49 0.20
N ALA A 7 -2.59 -3.00 1.43
CA ALA A 7 -3.23 -4.27 1.76
C ALA A 7 -3.68 -4.27 3.24
N ASN A 8 -4.31 -5.35 3.67
CA ASN A 8 -4.51 -5.64 5.09
C ASN A 8 -3.70 -6.85 5.50
N LEU A 9 -3.05 -6.80 6.66
CA LEU A 9 -2.47 -7.99 7.28
C LEU A 9 -3.58 -9.00 7.59
N LEU A 10 -3.43 -10.24 7.12
CA LEU A 10 -4.46 -11.25 7.33
C LEU A 10 -4.67 -11.55 8.83
N ARG A 11 -3.59 -11.50 9.62
CA ARG A 11 -3.64 -11.87 11.05
C ARG A 11 -4.27 -10.81 11.94
N THR A 12 -4.05 -9.53 11.66
CA THR A 12 -4.46 -8.43 12.54
C THR A 12 -5.54 -7.54 11.92
N GLY A 13 -5.72 -7.60 10.60
CA GLY A 13 -6.59 -6.69 9.85
C GLY A 13 -5.97 -5.30 9.63
N ASP A 14 -4.76 -5.05 10.12
CA ASP A 14 -4.11 -3.73 10.01
C ASP A 14 -3.90 -3.35 8.55
N VAL A 15 -4.17 -2.08 8.23
CA VAL A 15 -3.81 -1.50 6.94
C VAL A 15 -2.30 -1.36 6.88
N VAL A 16 -1.72 -1.86 5.80
CA VAL A 16 -0.28 -1.82 5.55
C VAL A 16 0.01 -1.38 4.12
N TYR A 17 1.22 -0.85 3.92
CA TYR A 17 1.71 -0.33 2.66
C TYR A 17 3.01 -1.04 2.29
N PHE A 18 3.20 -1.30 1.00
CA PHE A 18 4.32 -2.08 0.54
C PHE A 18 5.59 -1.23 0.46
N ALA A 19 6.65 -1.64 1.16
CA ALA A 19 7.95 -0.97 1.19
C ALA A 19 9.01 -1.67 0.30
N GLY A 20 8.57 -2.55 -0.59
CA GLY A 20 9.46 -3.37 -1.43
C GLY A 20 10.08 -4.55 -0.69
N LEU A 21 10.78 -5.42 -1.42
CA LEU A 21 11.51 -6.58 -0.88
C LEU A 21 10.68 -7.46 0.10
N ASN A 22 9.38 -7.67 -0.19
CA ASN A 22 8.45 -8.43 0.66
C ASN A 22 8.22 -7.82 2.06
N ASN A 23 8.44 -6.52 2.22
CA ASN A 23 8.24 -5.79 3.47
C ASN A 23 6.97 -4.93 3.43
N TRP A 24 6.27 -4.91 4.56
CA TRP A 24 5.03 -4.15 4.77
C TRP A 24 5.19 -3.21 5.96
N VAL A 25 4.87 -1.94 5.76
CA VAL A 25 4.93 -0.88 6.77
C VAL A 25 3.52 -0.41 7.11
N ARG A 26 3.30 0.07 8.34
CA ARG A 26 2.00 0.63 8.76
C ARG A 26 1.85 2.10 8.42
N GLU A 27 2.97 2.80 8.31
CA GLU A 27 2.99 4.22 7.96
C GLU A 27 3.05 4.36 6.44
N ILE A 28 2.11 5.11 5.87
CA ILE A 28 2.07 5.34 4.43
C ILE A 28 3.34 6.05 3.94
N GLY A 29 3.90 6.95 4.76
CA GLY A 29 5.09 7.74 4.42
C GLY A 29 6.34 6.92 4.11
N ASP A 30 6.39 5.68 4.58
CA ASP A 30 7.50 4.75 4.38
C ASP A 30 7.27 3.76 3.21
N ALA A 31 6.14 3.91 2.51
CA ALA A 31 5.80 3.06 1.37
C ALA A 31 6.68 3.34 0.14
N THR A 32 6.96 2.30 -0.64
CA THR A 32 7.64 2.44 -1.92
C THR A 32 6.66 3.00 -2.95
N VAL A 33 7.05 4.12 -3.56
CA VAL A 33 6.27 4.81 -4.58
C VAL A 33 6.70 4.36 -5.96
N ALA A 34 5.80 3.72 -6.69
CA ALA A 34 5.94 3.46 -8.11
C ALA A 34 5.65 4.75 -8.90
N LYS A 35 6.60 5.19 -9.71
CA LYS A 35 6.50 6.42 -10.52
C LYS A 35 5.86 6.17 -11.88
N ASP A 36 6.00 4.95 -12.38
CA ASP A 36 5.44 4.50 -13.66
C ASP A 36 4.72 3.15 -13.54
N LYS A 37 4.20 2.67 -14.68
CA LYS A 37 3.44 1.43 -14.75
C LYS A 37 4.30 0.17 -14.62
N ASP A 38 5.57 0.26 -15.01
CA ASP A 38 6.46 -0.89 -14.99
C ASP A 38 6.89 -1.16 -13.54
N GLU A 39 7.29 -0.11 -12.82
CA GLU A 39 7.54 -0.18 -11.37
C GLU A 39 6.31 -0.68 -10.60
N LEU A 40 5.12 -0.18 -10.92
CA LEU A 40 3.89 -0.63 -10.28
C LEU A 40 3.64 -2.12 -10.50
N SER A 41 3.81 -2.60 -11.75
CA SER A 41 3.63 -4.01 -12.08
C SER A 41 4.63 -4.91 -11.34
N GLU A 42 5.87 -4.46 -11.14
CA GLU A 42 6.87 -5.19 -10.36
C GLU A 42 6.51 -5.28 -8.88
N LEU A 43 6.06 -4.17 -8.29
CA LEU A 43 5.60 -4.14 -6.91
C LEU A 43 4.37 -5.05 -6.73
N GLU A 44 3.42 -5.04 -7.67
CA GLU A 44 2.20 -5.85 -7.61
C GLU A 44 2.52 -7.34 -7.68
N LYS A 45 3.39 -7.75 -8.62
CA LYS A 45 3.86 -9.14 -8.71
C LYS A 45 4.52 -9.60 -7.41
N THR A 46 5.25 -8.72 -6.75
CA THR A 46 5.93 -9.03 -5.50
C THR A 46 4.93 -9.15 -4.35
N ALA A 47 4.01 -8.19 -4.22
CA ALA A 47 2.95 -8.20 -3.22
C ALA A 47 1.99 -9.39 -3.38
N GLN A 48 1.75 -9.85 -4.62
CA GLN A 48 0.89 -11.01 -4.90
C GLN A 48 1.41 -12.31 -4.26
N ARG A 49 2.74 -12.48 -4.16
CA ARG A 49 3.34 -13.62 -3.44
C ARG A 49 2.96 -13.65 -1.95
N ASP A 50 2.68 -12.47 -1.39
CA ASP A 50 2.29 -12.32 0.01
C ASP A 50 0.81 -12.62 0.23
N VAL A 51 0.00 -12.50 -0.83
CA VAL A 51 -1.37 -13.01 -0.87
C VAL A 51 -1.37 -14.54 -0.92
N GLU A 52 -0.56 -15.13 -1.80
CA GLU A 52 -0.44 -16.58 -1.95
C GLU A 52 0.07 -17.26 -0.67
N SER A 53 0.98 -16.61 0.06
CA SER A 53 1.45 -17.06 1.38
C SER A 53 0.54 -16.67 2.54
N GLN A 54 -0.66 -16.14 2.26
CA GLN A 54 -1.67 -15.77 3.27
C GLN A 54 -1.13 -14.79 4.33
N ARG A 55 -0.21 -13.91 3.96
CA ARG A 55 0.29 -12.84 4.84
C ARG A 55 -0.62 -11.62 4.80
N VAL A 56 -1.11 -11.28 3.60
CA VAL A 56 -1.97 -10.11 3.35
C VAL A 56 -3.18 -10.45 2.50
N ILE A 57 -4.20 -9.60 2.58
CA ILE A 57 -5.40 -9.65 1.75
C ILE A 57 -5.72 -8.27 1.19
N SER A 58 -6.61 -8.23 0.19
CA SER A 58 -7.09 -6.97 -0.41
C SER A 58 -5.94 -6.09 -0.90
N VAL A 59 -4.97 -6.68 -1.61
CA VAL A 59 -3.86 -5.97 -2.24
C VAL A 59 -4.38 -5.21 -3.47
N TYR A 60 -4.09 -3.91 -3.54
CA TYR A 60 -4.35 -3.10 -4.74
C TYR A 60 -3.46 -1.85 -4.79
N ALA A 61 -3.34 -1.29 -5.99
CA ALA A 61 -2.68 -0.02 -6.24
C ALA A 61 -3.57 1.17 -5.88
N MET A 62 -2.99 2.16 -5.19
CA MET A 62 -3.65 3.39 -4.78
C MET A 62 -2.89 4.60 -5.32
N ASP A 63 -3.61 5.57 -5.87
CA ASP A 63 -3.04 6.85 -6.30
C ASP A 63 -2.66 7.71 -5.09
N VAL A 64 -1.43 8.22 -5.12
CA VAL A 64 -0.91 9.13 -4.10
C VAL A 64 -0.44 10.44 -4.71
N GLU A 65 -0.26 11.44 -3.85
CA GLU A 65 0.53 12.64 -4.15
C GLU A 65 1.80 12.62 -3.31
N LEU A 66 2.87 13.21 -3.82
CA LEU A 66 4.09 13.43 -3.04
C LEU A 66 4.01 14.82 -2.42
N VAL A 67 3.82 14.87 -1.11
CA VAL A 67 3.83 16.11 -0.30
C VAL A 67 5.09 16.06 0.56
N ASP A 68 5.99 17.03 0.38
CA ASP A 68 7.31 17.08 1.04
C ASP A 68 8.12 15.78 0.91
N GLY A 69 7.98 15.09 -0.23
CA GLY A 69 8.66 13.83 -0.51
C GLY A 69 8.01 12.59 0.13
N ARG A 70 6.87 12.74 0.83
CA ARG A 70 6.11 11.63 1.41
C ARG A 70 4.82 11.36 0.61
N PRO A 71 4.45 10.09 0.38
CA PRO A 71 3.19 9.75 -0.26
C PRO A 71 2.00 10.02 0.66
N GLU A 72 1.03 10.77 0.16
CA GLU A 72 -0.27 11.00 0.80
C GLU A 72 -1.43 10.50 -0.08
N PRO A 73 -2.50 9.92 0.49
CA PRO A 73 -3.61 9.42 -0.31
C PRO A 73 -4.43 10.55 -0.91
N ARG A 74 -4.68 10.49 -2.22
CA ARG A 74 -5.59 11.45 -2.91
C ARG A 74 -7.04 11.27 -2.49
N SER A 75 -7.48 10.02 -2.35
CA SER A 75 -8.88 9.71 -2.07
C SER A 75 -9.25 9.97 -0.61
N VAL A 76 -10.39 10.64 -0.38
CA VAL A 76 -10.96 10.84 0.96
C VAL A 76 -11.11 9.51 1.71
N ARG A 77 -11.57 8.47 1.00
CA ARG A 77 -11.75 7.12 1.56
C ARG A 77 -10.43 6.57 2.11
N GLU A 78 -9.34 6.77 1.37
CA GLU A 78 -8.03 6.25 1.75
C GLU A 78 -7.36 7.08 2.83
N ARG A 79 -7.61 8.40 2.88
CA ARG A 79 -7.21 9.22 4.03
C ARG A 79 -7.88 8.75 5.32
N ILE A 80 -9.19 8.47 5.27
CA ILE A 80 -9.92 7.94 6.43
C ILE A 80 -9.35 6.57 6.83
N ARG A 81 -9.13 5.68 5.87
CA ARG A 81 -8.58 4.35 6.13
C ARG A 81 -7.15 4.39 6.70
N ALA A 82 -6.31 5.28 6.19
CA ALA A 82 -4.96 5.48 6.72
C ALA A 82 -4.99 6.01 8.17
N ALA A 83 -5.92 6.91 8.48
CA ALA A 83 -6.01 7.54 9.80
C ALA A 83 -6.76 6.70 10.86
N LEU A 84 -7.80 5.97 10.47
CA LEU A 84 -8.72 5.27 11.38
C LEU A 84 -8.58 3.74 11.34
N GLY A 85 -7.87 3.18 10.36
CA GLY A 85 -7.83 1.74 10.16
C GLY A 85 -9.14 1.16 9.60
N PRO A 86 -9.44 -0.12 9.83
CA PRO A 86 -10.64 -0.77 9.31
C PRO A 86 -11.92 -0.12 9.85
N SER A 87 -12.81 0.32 8.96
CA SER A 87 -14.17 0.77 9.30
C SER A 87 -15.16 -0.37 9.11
N VAL A 88 -15.99 -0.65 10.12
CA VAL A 88 -17.15 -1.58 10.05
C VAL A 88 -18.33 -0.98 9.32
#